data_AF-A0A524IM28-F1
#
_entry.id   AF-A0A524IM28-F1
#
_cell.length_a   1.000
_cell.length_b   1.000
_cell.length_c   1.000
_cell.angle_alpha   90.00
_cell.angle_beta   90.00
_cell.angle_gamma   90.00
#
_symmetry.space_group_name_H-M   'P 1'
#
loop_
_entity.id
_entity.type
_entity.pdbx_description
1 polymer ?
#
loop_
_entity_poly.entity_id
_entity_poly.type
_entity_poly.pdbx_seq_one_letter_code
_entity_poly.pdbx_strand_id
1 'polypeptide(L)' 'MNLSLDDIQQKFRGCGLKSTPQRTAIYQALVHSTAHPTAEDLFAQVSPAYPMLSLNTVYYTLGVLRTAGLVQE' A
#
# COMPACT_ATOMS: atom_id res chain seq x y z
N MET A 1 3.61 11.40 -9.25
CA MET A 1 4.28 12.05 -8.10
C MET A 1 5.12 10.97 -7.43
N ASN A 2 6.45 11.03 -7.43
CA ASN A 2 7.24 10.05 -6.66
C ASN A 2 7.13 10.42 -5.19
N LEU A 3 6.35 9.64 -4.44
CA LEU A 3 6.25 9.77 -2.99
C LEU A 3 7.44 9.05 -2.35
N SER A 4 8.22 9.76 -1.54
CA SER A 4 9.28 9.15 -0.74
C SER A 4 8.69 8.32 0.41
N LEU A 5 9.52 7.47 1.03
CA LEU A 5 9.10 6.71 2.21
C LEU A 5 8.67 7.63 3.36
N ASP A 6 9.37 8.75 3.55
CA ASP A 6 9.01 9.77 4.55
C ASP A 6 7.64 10.38 4.28
N ASP A 7 7.32 10.69 3.02
CA ASP A 7 6.00 11.23 2.65
C ASP A 7 4.88 10.22 2.95
N ILE A 8 5.11 8.93 2.68
CA ILE A 8 4.15 7.87 2.99
C ILE A 8 3.95 7.76 4.50
N GLN A 9 5.04 7.80 5.28
CA GLN A 9 4.96 7.76 6.74
C GLN A 9 4.21 8.96 7.29
N GLN A 10 4.43 10.16 6.76
CA GLN A 10 3.71 11.37 7.18
C GLN A 10 2.22 11.27 6.84
N LYS A 11 1.85 10.83 5.64
CA LYS A 11 0.45 10.57 5.27
C LYS A 11 -0.20 9.59 6.22
N PHE A 12 0.46 8.47 6.50
CA PHE A 12 -0.09 7.46 7.40
C PHE A 12 -0.27 8.02 8.82
N ARG A 13 0.72 8.73 9.36
CA ARG A 13 0.60 9.40 10.66
C ARG A 13 -0.55 10.41 10.68
N GLY A 14 -0.70 11.21 9.63
CA GLY A 14 -1.78 12.19 9.48
C GLY A 14 -3.18 11.56 9.51
N CYS A 15 -3.31 10.29 9.12
CA CYS A 15 -4.55 9.53 9.13
C CYS A 15 -4.64 8.53 10.31
N GLY A 16 -3.75 8.60 11.30
CA GLY A 16 -3.73 7.67 12.44
C GLY A 16 -3.34 6.23 12.07
N LEU A 17 -2.75 6.03 10.90
CA LEU A 17 -2.40 4.73 10.35
C LEU A 17 -0.98 4.31 10.74
N LYS A 18 -0.81 3.08 11.24
CA LYS A 18 0.52 2.54 11.50
C LYS A 18 1.27 2.27 10.18
N SER A 19 2.47 2.83 10.02
CA SER A 19 3.41 2.44 8.96
C SER A 19 4.09 1.12 9.30
N THR A 20 3.62 0.03 8.70
CA THR A 20 4.34 -1.24 8.67
C THR A 20 5.07 -1.38 7.32
N PRO A 21 6.19 -2.12 7.25
CA PRO A 21 6.92 -2.30 6.00
C PRO A 21 6.05 -2.81 4.85
N GLN A 22 5.20 -3.81 5.10
CA GLN A 22 4.29 -4.37 4.10
C GLN A 22 3.25 -3.35 3.61
N ARG A 23 2.62 -2.60 4.52
CA ARG A 23 1.63 -1.59 4.17
C ARG A 23 2.24 -0.46 3.34
N THR A 24 3.43 0.00 3.74
CA THR A 24 4.18 1.01 3.00
C THR A 24 4.55 0.50 1.61
N ALA A 25 5.03 -0.73 1.47
CA ALA A 25 5.38 -1.32 0.18
C ALA A 25 4.17 -1.46 -0.75
N ILE A 26 3.02 -1.91 -0.24
CA ILE A 26 1.77 -2.00 -1.01
C ILE A 26 1.32 -0.61 -1.47
N TYR A 27 1.31 0.38 -0.56
CA TYR A 27 0.93 1.74 -0.93
C TYR A 27 1.92 2.35 -1.94
N GLN A 28 3.21 2.09 -1.78
CA GLN A 28 4.25 2.53 -2.71
C GLN A 28 4.05 1.91 -4.10
N ALA A 29 3.78 0.61 -4.20
CA ALA A 29 3.48 -0.07 -5.45
C ALA A 29 2.25 0.56 -6.14
N LEU A 30 1.19 0.83 -5.36
CA LEU A 30 -0.03 1.45 -5.86
C LEU A 30 0.20 2.88 -6.42
N VAL A 31 0.88 3.75 -5.67
CA VAL A 31 1.07 5.17 -6.09
C VAL A 31 2.09 5.35 -7.23
N HIS A 32 2.96 4.37 -7.45
CA HIS A 32 3.90 4.36 -8.59
C HIS A 32 3.31 3.68 -9.83
N SER A 33 2.16 3.01 -9.72
CA SER A 33 1.46 2.46 -10.87
C SER A 33 0.82 3.59 -11.68
N THR A 34 0.96 3.54 -13.01
CA THR A 34 0.25 4.42 -13.95
C THR A 34 -1.11 3.86 -14.37
N ALA A 35 -1.42 2.63 -13.99
CA ALA A 35 -2.70 1.97 -14.16
C ALA A 35 -3.44 1.82 -12.81
N HIS A 36 -4.65 1.27 -12.83
CA HIS A 36 -5.36 0.83 -11.62
C HIS A 36 -5.03 -0.66 -11.37
N PRO A 37 -3.99 -0.97 -10.55
CA PRO A 37 -3.62 -2.36 -10.32
C PRO A 37 -4.67 -3.07 -9.47
N THR A 38 -4.89 -4.35 -9.75
CA THR A 38 -5.67 -5.24 -8.89
C THR A 38 -4.90 -5.59 -7.61
N ALA A 39 -5.57 -6.20 -6.64
CA ALA A 39 -4.90 -6.71 -5.45
C ALA A 39 -3.88 -7.80 -5.79
N GLU A 40 -4.18 -8.61 -6.81
CA GLU A 40 -3.32 -9.66 -7.35
C GLU A 40 -2.07 -9.07 -8.01
N ASP A 41 -2.20 -7.97 -8.76
CA ASP A 41 -1.06 -7.26 -9.35
C ASP A 41 -0.12 -6.72 -8.25
N LEU A 42 -0.69 -6.08 -7.23
CA LEU A 42 0.07 -5.57 -6.10
C LEU A 42 0.75 -6.69 -5.31
N PHE A 43 0.06 -7.83 -5.13
CA PHE A 43 0.63 -9.00 -4.50
C PHE A 43 1.82 -9.56 -5.29
N ALA A 44 1.67 -9.71 -6.61
CA ALA A 44 2.73 -10.19 -7.49
C ALA A 44 3.95 -9.27 -7.47
N GLN A 45 3.74 -7.95 -7.38
CA GLN A 45 4.82 -6.97 -7.32
C GLN A 45 5.55 -6.93 -5.96
N VAL A 46 4.83 -7.08 -4.85
CA VAL A 46 5.38 -6.87 -3.50
C VAL A 46 5.87 -8.17 -2.85
N SER A 47 5.25 -9.32 -3.15
CA SER A 47 5.59 -10.61 -2.52
C SER A 47 7.05 -11.06 -2.69
N PRO A 48 7.79 -10.75 -3.79
CA PRO A 48 9.20 -11.12 -3.89
C PRO A 48 10.09 -10.49 -2.81
N ALA A 49 9.76 -9.27 -2.37
CA ALA A 49 10.46 -8.57 -1.28
C ALA A 49 9.91 -8.91 0.11
N TYR A 50 8.66 -9.40 0.19
CA TYR A 50 7.98 -9.75 1.43
C TYR A 50 7.38 -11.16 1.34
N PRO A 51 8.17 -12.24 1.50
CA PRO A 51 7.70 -13.62 1.30
C PRO A 51 6.58 -14.07 2.26
N MET A 52 6.42 -13.38 3.39
CA MET A 52 5.34 -13.63 4.36
C MET A 52 4.05 -12.87 4.01
N LEU A 53 4.05 -12.06 2.96
CA LEU A 53 2.85 -11.37 2.50
C LEU A 53 1.85 -12.40 1.96
N SER A 54 0.58 -12.22 2.29
CA SER A 54 -0.52 -12.97 1.69
C SER A 54 -1.41 -12.04 0.88
N LEU A 55 -2.17 -12.59 -0.07
CA LEU A 55 -3.17 -11.82 -0.81
C LEU A 55 -4.21 -11.19 0.13
N ASN A 56 -4.59 -11.91 1.20
CA ASN A 56 -5.47 -11.37 2.26
C ASN A 56 -4.88 -10.12 2.92
N THR A 57 -3.56 -10.09 3.15
CA THR A 57 -2.87 -8.90 3.69
C THR A 57 -2.95 -7.71 2.73
N VAL A 58 -2.92 -7.96 1.41
CA VAL A 58 -3.10 -6.90 0.40
C VAL A 58 -4.52 -6.35 0.44
N TYR A 59 -5.54 -7.21 0.39
CA TYR A 59 -6.94 -6.79 0.50
C TYR A 59 -7.22 -6.03 1.79
N TYR A 60 -6.76 -6.55 2.94
CA TYR A 60 -6.89 -5.86 4.22
C TYR A 60 -6.23 -4.48 4.18
N THR A 61 -5.03 -4.40 3.61
CA THR A 61 -4.29 -3.14 3.48
C THR A 61 -5.05 -2.13 2.62
N LEU A 62 -5.54 -2.54 1.44
CA LEU A 62 -6.34 -1.68 0.56
C LEU A 62 -7.60 -1.19 1.26
N GLY A 63 -8.29 -2.06 2.00
CA GLY A 63 -9.46 -1.68 2.79
C GLY A 63 -9.14 -0.63 3.86
N VAL A 64 -8.03 -0.78 4.57
CA VAL A 64 -7.60 0.22 5.56
C VAL A 64 -7.20 1.54 4.91
N LEU A 65 -6.50 1.51 3.76
CA LEU A 65 -6.14 2.70 3.00
C LEU A 65 -7.38 3.43 2.49
N ARG A 66 -8.41 2.70 2.07
CA ARG A 66 -9.71 3.25 1.63
C ARG A 66 -10.41 3.95 2.77
N THR A 67 -10.50 3.31 3.94
CA THR A 67 -11.07 3.91 5.15
C THR A 67 -10.30 5.16 5.59
N ALA A 68 -8.98 5.20 5.36
CA ALA A 68 -8.14 6.37 5.61
C ALA A 68 -8.25 7.47 4.53
N GLY A 69 -9.04 7.28 3.47
CA GLY A 69 -9.19 8.22 2.36
C GLY A 69 -7.94 8.35 1.47
N LEU A 70 -7.02 7.38 1.53
CA LEU A 70 -5.76 7.39 0.77
C LEU A 70 -5.87 6.75 -0.61
N VAL A 71 -6.91 5.94 -0.84
CA VAL A 71 -7.18 5.24 -2.10
C VAL A 71 -8.68 5.18 -2.35
N GLN A 72 -9.06 5.00 -3.61
CA GLN A 72 -10.44 4.85 -4.07
C GLN A 72 -10.53 3.66 -5.05
N GLU A 73 -11.75 3.19 -5.29
CA GLU A 73 -12.07 2.13 -6.25
C GLU A 73 -12.05 2.65 -7.69
#